data_AF-A0AAD5E830-F1
#
_entry.id   AF-A0AAD5E830-F1
#
_cell.length_a   1.000
_cell.length_b   1.000
_cell.length_c   1.000
_cell.angle_alpha   90.00
_cell.angle_beta   90.00
_cell.angle_gamma   90.00
#
_symmetry.space_group_name_H-M   'P 1'
#
loop_
_entity.id
_entity.type
_entity.pdbx_description
1 polymer ?
#
loop_
_entity_poly.entity_id
_entity_poly.type
_entity_poly.pdbx_seq_one_letter_code
_entity_poly.pdbx_strand_id
1 'polypeptide(L)'
;MLRLPDAHVVSPTRLILLHTLLPTVDLYLLRSSPRSRTLRSCLIGYHALLPLLLTSNHPAIDLFLVPTPIYVCAQNMSLPAPLPPVKDIVLSLCSVMLEPNPPPDSTRIRQRGVLKMARGALKYGIKLLLVPLLSNEQDLLQLPFYSPLSIGNTLGYGAVLYCIVGSVTDVVTGLAQAIMNKDLMELMDNPYFAYSLKDFWSRRWNRIMANMFHRSVFAPTKQDQTVEQRRWKNSLSAMTTFAASGVFHEILVSSLFRETHGEHMAFFLLQGLATVAEVQCLGSHYAPKGIQHVLSTSSTFLWLGVTGRLFFLPFWRRTFFSL
;
A
#
# COMPACT_ATOMS: atom_id res chain seq x y z
N MET A 1 -10.68 20.84 8.11
CA MET A 1 -11.48 19.99 7.22
C MET A 1 -11.56 20.67 5.88
N LEU A 2 -11.07 20.03 4.82
CA LEU A 2 -11.22 20.52 3.45
C LEU A 2 -12.23 19.61 2.73
N ARG A 3 -13.30 20.21 2.19
CA ARG A 3 -14.29 19.50 1.37
C ARG A 3 -13.92 19.66 -0.10
N LEU A 4 -13.99 18.57 -0.85
CA LEU A 4 -13.80 18.57 -2.29
C LEU A 4 -15.15 18.70 -3.00
N PRO A 5 -15.19 19.29 -4.21
CA PRO A 5 -16.37 19.22 -5.05
C PRO A 5 -16.70 17.75 -5.41
N ASP A 6 -17.94 17.53 -5.84
CA ASP A 6 -18.39 16.22 -6.29
C ASP A 6 -17.56 15.75 -7.49
N ALA A 7 -17.19 14.47 -7.47
CA ALA A 7 -16.54 13.83 -8.60
C ALA A 7 -17.56 13.49 -9.68
N HIS A 8 -17.10 13.41 -10.93
CA HIS A 8 -17.90 12.83 -12.00
C HIS A 8 -17.99 11.33 -11.80
N VAL A 9 -19.21 10.85 -11.58
CA VAL A 9 -19.48 9.43 -11.38
C VAL A 9 -19.55 8.73 -12.73
N VAL A 10 -18.73 7.70 -12.91
CA VAL A 10 -18.69 6.86 -14.11
C VAL A 10 -18.92 5.40 -13.74
N SER A 11 -19.36 4.57 -14.68
CA SER A 11 -19.51 3.14 -14.39
C SER A 11 -18.15 2.48 -14.10
N PRO A 12 -18.08 1.47 -13.21
CA PRO A 12 -16.83 0.77 -12.91
C PRO A 12 -16.10 0.25 -14.16
N THR A 13 -16.84 -0.25 -15.14
CA THR A 13 -16.28 -0.73 -16.42
C THR A 13 -15.56 0.38 -17.18
N ARG A 14 -16.13 1.59 -17.25
CA ARG A 14 -15.50 2.73 -17.92
C ARG A 14 -14.24 3.18 -17.18
N LEU A 15 -14.28 3.17 -15.85
CA LEU A 15 -13.13 3.54 -15.02
C LEU A 15 -11.98 2.54 -15.17
N ILE A 16 -12.29 1.24 -15.17
CA ILE A 16 -11.32 0.17 -15.45
C ILE A 16 -10.70 0.36 -16.84
N LEU A 17 -11.53 0.56 -17.87
CA LEU A 17 -11.04 0.77 -19.23
C LEU A 17 -10.09 1.98 -19.30
N LEU A 18 -10.49 3.11 -18.71
CA LEU A 18 -9.64 4.30 -18.63
C LEU A 18 -8.30 3.96 -17.98
N HIS A 19 -8.31 3.34 -16.80
CA HIS A 19 -7.09 2.99 -16.07
C HIS A 19 -6.19 1.99 -16.83
N THR A 20 -6.77 1.08 -17.62
CA THR A 20 -5.98 0.16 -18.46
C THR A 20 -5.32 0.83 -19.65
N LEU A 21 -5.86 1.94 -20.14
CA LEU A 21 -5.31 2.70 -21.27
C LEU A 21 -4.25 3.73 -20.84
N LEU A 22 -4.28 4.17 -19.58
CA LEU A 22 -3.34 5.15 -19.02
C LEU A 22 -1.86 4.84 -19.29
N PRO A 23 -1.34 3.62 -19.05
CA PRO A 23 0.07 3.33 -19.29
C PRO A 23 0.48 3.56 -20.75
N THR A 24 -0.40 3.23 -21.70
CA THR A 24 -0.11 3.38 -23.13
C THR A 24 -0.03 4.85 -23.53
N VAL A 25 -0.93 5.69 -23.01
CA VAL A 25 -0.93 7.13 -23.25
C VAL A 25 0.33 7.78 -22.67
N ASP A 26 0.68 7.46 -21.42
CA ASP A 26 1.89 7.95 -20.77
C ASP A 26 3.14 7.61 -21.57
N LEU A 27 3.26 6.36 -22.02
CA LEU A 27 4.42 5.90 -22.78
C LEU A 27 4.51 6.58 -24.15
N TYR A 28 3.38 6.83 -24.80
CA TYR A 28 3.35 7.59 -26.05
C TYR A 28 3.89 9.02 -25.85
N LEU A 29 3.40 9.73 -24.83
CA LEU A 29 3.83 11.09 -24.51
C LEU A 29 5.30 11.15 -24.07
N LEU A 30 5.74 10.20 -23.23
CA LEU A 30 7.13 10.13 -22.81
C LEU A 30 8.07 9.76 -23.96
N ARG A 31 7.61 9.05 -24.99
CA ARG A 31 8.42 8.79 -26.20
C ARG A 31 8.63 10.03 -27.05
N SER A 32 7.62 10.90 -27.16
CA SER A 32 7.75 12.15 -27.92
C SER A 32 8.63 13.18 -27.19
N SER A 33 8.74 13.11 -25.87
CA SER A 33 9.53 14.06 -25.06
C SER A 33 10.20 13.41 -23.83
N PRO A 34 11.16 12.48 -24.01
CA PRO A 34 11.65 11.60 -22.95
C PRO A 34 12.40 12.29 -21.81
N ARG A 35 13.00 13.44 -22.09
CA ARG A 35 13.77 14.25 -21.14
C ARG A 35 12.99 15.43 -20.56
N SER A 36 11.74 15.65 -20.99
CA SER A 36 10.95 16.80 -20.54
C SER A 36 10.54 16.63 -19.07
N ARG A 37 11.11 17.45 -18.19
CA ARG A 37 10.72 17.51 -16.78
C ARG A 37 9.30 18.04 -16.61
N THR A 38 8.92 19.04 -17.42
CA THR A 38 7.57 19.61 -17.41
C THR A 38 6.53 18.55 -17.72
N LEU A 39 6.73 17.75 -18.76
CA LEU A 39 5.80 16.67 -19.12
C LEU A 39 5.63 15.68 -17.97
N ARG A 40 6.74 15.25 -17.34
CA ARG A 40 6.71 14.34 -16.20
C ARG A 40 5.95 14.93 -15.02
N SER A 41 6.17 16.20 -14.69
CA SER A 41 5.41 16.90 -13.65
C SER A 41 3.92 16.99 -13.98
N CYS A 42 3.56 17.27 -15.24
CA CYS A 42 2.17 17.28 -15.69
C CYS A 42 1.51 15.90 -15.56
N LEU A 43 2.21 14.83 -15.95
CA LEU A 43 1.71 13.45 -15.80
C LEU A 43 1.49 13.09 -14.33
N ILE A 44 2.43 13.43 -13.44
CA ILE A 44 2.27 13.23 -12.00
C ILE A 44 1.04 13.95 -11.47
N GLY A 45 0.87 15.24 -11.83
CA GLY A 45 -0.31 16.02 -11.44
C GLY A 45 -1.60 15.41 -11.96
N TYR A 46 -1.63 15.00 -13.24
CA TYR A 46 -2.77 14.34 -13.85
C TYR A 46 -3.17 13.06 -13.14
N HIS A 47 -2.21 12.16 -12.85
CA HIS A 47 -2.47 10.90 -12.15
C HIS A 47 -2.88 11.08 -10.68
N ALA A 48 -2.42 12.16 -10.03
CA ALA A 48 -2.87 12.51 -8.68
C ALA A 48 -4.29 13.10 -8.66
N LEU A 49 -4.67 13.85 -9.71
CA LEU A 49 -5.99 14.47 -9.83
C LEU A 49 -7.06 13.51 -10.33
N LEU A 50 -6.70 12.53 -11.18
CA LEU A 50 -7.67 11.64 -11.82
C LEU A 50 -8.63 10.95 -10.82
N PRO A 51 -8.17 10.38 -9.70
CA PRO A 51 -9.05 9.76 -8.72
C PRO A 51 -9.92 10.78 -7.95
N LEU A 52 -9.48 12.03 -7.89
CA LEU A 52 -10.27 13.12 -7.29
C LEU A 52 -11.37 13.59 -8.23
N LEU A 53 -11.17 13.49 -9.54
CA LEU A 53 -12.14 13.93 -10.55
C LEU A 53 -13.13 12.85 -10.95
N LEU A 54 -12.70 11.58 -11.00
CA LEU A 54 -13.50 10.45 -11.46
C LEU A 54 -13.63 9.40 -10.37
N THR A 55 -14.87 8.99 -10.10
CA THR A 55 -15.18 7.90 -9.15
C THR A 55 -16.23 6.98 -9.74
N SER A 56 -16.36 5.78 -9.19
CA SER A 56 -17.48 4.91 -9.49
C SER A 56 -18.64 5.13 -8.53
N ASN A 57 -19.79 4.56 -8.87
CA ASN A 57 -20.95 4.49 -7.98
C ASN A 57 -20.77 3.45 -6.83
N HIS A 58 -19.60 2.83 -6.71
CA HIS A 58 -19.31 1.79 -5.71
C HIS A 58 -17.99 2.08 -4.97
N PRO A 59 -18.05 2.71 -3.78
CA PRO A 59 -16.85 3.07 -3.00
C PRO A 59 -15.93 1.88 -2.68
N ALA A 60 -16.50 0.68 -2.49
CA ALA A 60 -15.73 -0.54 -2.26
C ALA A 60 -14.86 -0.94 -3.47
N ILE A 61 -15.34 -0.67 -4.70
CA ILE A 61 -14.56 -0.91 -5.92
C ILE A 61 -13.48 0.17 -6.06
N ASP A 62 -13.83 1.43 -5.76
CA ASP A 62 -12.89 2.56 -5.85
C ASP A 62 -11.69 2.39 -4.92
N LEU A 63 -11.86 1.75 -3.76
CA LEU A 63 -10.74 1.38 -2.88
C LEU A 63 -9.62 0.63 -3.61
N PHE A 64 -9.96 -0.17 -4.63
CA PHE A 64 -9.00 -0.94 -5.43
C PHE A 64 -8.65 -0.28 -6.77
N LEU A 65 -9.52 0.56 -7.34
CA LEU A 65 -9.26 1.24 -8.61
C LEU A 65 -8.41 2.51 -8.46
N VAL A 66 -8.63 3.30 -7.40
CA VAL A 66 -7.92 4.56 -7.13
C VAL A 66 -6.39 4.38 -7.01
N PRO A 67 -5.85 3.29 -6.44
CA PRO A 67 -4.41 3.03 -6.46
C PRO A 67 -3.79 2.89 -7.86
N THR A 68 -4.58 2.53 -8.88
CA THR A 68 -4.07 2.11 -10.19
C THR A 68 -3.35 3.23 -10.96
N PRO A 69 -3.95 4.43 -11.17
CA PRO A 69 -3.28 5.54 -11.85
C PRO A 69 -1.97 5.94 -11.18
N ILE A 70 -1.97 6.01 -9.84
CA ILE A 70 -0.78 6.43 -9.08
C ILE A 70 0.33 5.38 -9.17
N TYR A 71 -0.02 4.09 -9.13
CA TYR A 71 0.93 3.00 -9.34
C TYR A 71 1.55 3.06 -10.75
N VAL A 72 0.73 3.22 -11.79
CA VAL A 72 1.20 3.36 -13.19
C VAL A 72 2.14 4.54 -13.33
N CYS A 73 1.77 5.70 -12.79
CA CYS A 73 2.58 6.90 -12.81
C CYS A 73 3.94 6.68 -12.12
N ALA A 74 3.94 6.12 -10.91
CA ALA A 74 5.17 5.90 -10.14
C ALA A 74 6.18 5.02 -10.90
N GLN A 75 5.68 3.99 -11.59
CA GLN A 75 6.50 3.13 -12.44
C GLN A 75 7.03 3.87 -13.67
N ASN A 76 6.16 4.56 -14.41
CA ASN A 76 6.53 5.29 -15.62
C ASN A 76 7.56 6.39 -15.34
N MET A 77 7.43 7.08 -14.19
CA MET A 77 8.38 8.12 -13.79
C MET A 77 9.76 7.57 -13.42
N SER A 78 9.83 6.31 -13.00
CA SER A 78 11.09 5.62 -12.67
C SER A 78 11.84 5.12 -13.91
N LEU A 79 11.26 5.22 -15.12
CA LEU A 79 11.89 4.76 -16.35
C LEU A 79 13.03 5.70 -16.81
N PRO A 80 14.16 5.14 -17.29
CA PRO A 80 15.29 5.92 -17.80
C PRO A 80 14.94 6.65 -19.11
N ALA A 81 15.75 7.66 -19.45
CA ALA A 81 15.69 8.37 -20.73
C ALA A 81 17.01 8.15 -21.51
N PRO A 82 16.98 7.61 -22.75
CA PRO A 82 15.80 7.27 -23.57
C PRO A 82 15.02 6.07 -23.04
N LEU A 83 13.73 6.01 -23.40
CA LEU A 83 12.85 4.92 -22.96
C LEU A 83 13.28 3.58 -23.57
N PRO A 84 13.26 2.48 -22.79
CA PRO A 84 13.56 1.16 -23.32
C PRO A 84 12.43 0.66 -24.24
N PRO A 85 12.66 -0.44 -24.98
CA PRO A 85 11.63 -1.14 -25.74
C PRO A 85 10.38 -1.45 -24.89
N VAL A 86 9.18 -1.44 -25.49
CA VAL A 86 7.91 -1.68 -24.76
C VAL A 86 7.95 -3.00 -23.98
N LYS A 87 8.54 -4.05 -24.56
CA LYS A 87 8.71 -5.34 -23.90
C LYS A 87 9.43 -5.23 -22.55
N ASP A 88 10.48 -4.41 -22.48
CA ASP A 88 11.31 -4.27 -21.29
C ASP A 88 10.60 -3.40 -20.23
N ILE A 89 9.79 -2.44 -20.68
CA ILE A 89 8.90 -1.66 -19.80
C ILE A 89 7.84 -2.58 -19.17
N VAL A 90 7.16 -3.39 -19.98
CA VAL A 90 6.14 -4.34 -19.49
C VAL A 90 6.76 -5.35 -18.52
N LEU A 91 7.94 -5.89 -18.86
CA LEU A 91 8.67 -6.78 -17.95
C LEU A 91 9.04 -6.09 -16.64
N SER A 92 9.47 -4.83 -16.69
CA SER A 92 9.78 -4.04 -15.48
C SER A 92 8.52 -3.85 -14.61
N LEU A 93 7.38 -3.49 -15.21
CA LEU A 93 6.10 -3.35 -14.51
C LEU A 93 5.70 -4.65 -13.82
N CYS A 94 5.76 -5.77 -14.53
CA CYS A 94 5.43 -7.08 -13.97
C CYS A 94 6.45 -7.52 -12.91
N SER A 95 7.73 -7.16 -13.04
CA SER A 95 8.80 -7.62 -12.14
C SER A 95 8.64 -7.19 -10.68
N VAL A 96 7.87 -6.12 -10.42
CA VAL A 96 7.57 -5.67 -9.05
C VAL A 96 6.56 -6.61 -8.39
N MET A 97 5.74 -7.29 -9.20
CA MET A 97 4.69 -8.22 -8.77
C MET A 97 5.12 -9.69 -8.85
N LEU A 98 6.32 -10.01 -9.36
CA LEU A 98 6.80 -11.38 -9.44
C LEU A 98 7.51 -11.79 -8.15
N GLU A 99 7.32 -13.05 -7.74
CA GLU A 99 8.09 -13.62 -6.63
C GLU A 99 9.55 -13.83 -7.07
N PRO A 100 10.57 -13.35 -6.33
CA PRO A 100 11.97 -13.44 -6.75
C PRO A 100 12.50 -14.86 -6.89
N ASN A 101 11.97 -15.78 -6.07
CA ASN A 101 12.38 -17.18 -6.03
C ASN A 101 11.16 -18.07 -6.30
N PRO A 102 10.70 -18.19 -7.56
CA PRO A 102 9.55 -19.00 -7.90
C PRO A 102 9.89 -20.50 -7.80
N PRO A 103 8.90 -21.37 -7.55
CA PRO A 103 9.06 -22.81 -7.70
C PRO A 103 9.52 -23.16 -9.13
N PRO A 104 10.37 -24.20 -9.29
CA PRO A 104 10.86 -24.59 -10.62
C PRO A 104 9.79 -25.24 -11.50
N ASP A 105 8.71 -25.75 -10.90
CA ASP A 105 7.67 -26.53 -11.59
C ASP A 105 6.41 -25.69 -11.85
N SER A 106 5.96 -25.67 -13.11
CA SER A 106 4.71 -25.05 -13.56
C SER A 106 3.47 -25.55 -12.82
N THR A 107 3.43 -26.84 -12.47
CA THR A 107 2.31 -27.43 -11.74
C THR A 107 2.20 -26.82 -10.35
N ARG A 108 3.34 -26.68 -9.65
CA ARG A 108 3.42 -26.02 -8.35
C ARG A 108 3.03 -24.54 -8.42
N ILE A 109 3.42 -23.82 -9.48
CA ILE A 109 3.01 -22.43 -9.68
C ILE A 109 1.47 -22.33 -9.77
N ARG A 110 0.82 -23.17 -10.58
CA ARG A 110 -0.64 -23.17 -10.70
C ARG A 110 -1.33 -23.58 -9.40
N GLN A 111 -0.81 -24.59 -8.70
CA GLN A 111 -1.32 -25.02 -7.38
C GLN A 111 -1.24 -23.90 -6.35
N ARG A 112 -0.11 -23.17 -6.27
CA ARG A 112 0.02 -21.98 -5.42
C ARG A 112 -1.01 -20.91 -5.78
N GLY A 113 -1.32 -20.72 -7.07
CA GLY A 113 -2.38 -19.83 -7.52
C GLY A 113 -3.76 -20.22 -6.96
N VAL A 114 -4.12 -21.50 -7.03
CA VAL A 114 -5.37 -22.02 -6.46
C VAL A 114 -5.41 -21.86 -4.94
N LEU A 115 -4.31 -22.16 -4.25
CA LEU A 115 -4.21 -21.98 -2.80
C LEU A 115 -4.36 -20.51 -2.38
N LYS A 116 -3.84 -19.56 -3.18
CA LYS A 116 -4.08 -18.13 -2.95
C LYS A 116 -5.55 -17.79 -3.07
N MET A 117 -6.24 -18.26 -4.12
CA MET A 117 -7.68 -18.00 -4.27
C MET A 117 -8.47 -18.55 -3.07
N ALA A 118 -8.16 -19.78 -2.62
CA ALA A 118 -8.78 -20.37 -1.43
C ALA A 118 -8.49 -19.57 -0.15
N ARG A 119 -7.24 -19.12 0.03
CA ARG A 119 -6.85 -18.23 1.14
C ARG A 119 -7.59 -16.90 1.10
N GLY A 120 -7.80 -16.34 -0.09
CA GLY A 120 -8.56 -15.11 -0.27
C GLY A 120 -10.03 -15.27 0.12
N ALA A 121 -10.67 -16.37 -0.30
CA ALA A 121 -12.02 -16.71 0.13
C ALA A 121 -12.12 -16.90 1.65
N LEU A 122 -11.14 -17.58 2.27
CA LEU A 122 -11.06 -17.74 3.72
C LEU A 122 -10.94 -16.39 4.44
N LYS A 123 -10.07 -15.49 3.97
CA LYS A 123 -9.93 -14.13 4.52
C LYS A 123 -11.26 -13.37 4.48
N TYR A 124 -12.01 -13.49 3.37
CA TYR A 124 -13.32 -12.87 3.28
C TYR A 124 -14.31 -13.45 4.32
N GLY A 125 -14.32 -14.77 4.50
CA GLY A 125 -15.09 -15.42 5.58
C GLY A 125 -14.70 -14.91 6.97
N ILE A 126 -13.40 -14.77 7.26
CA ILE A 126 -12.92 -14.20 8.53
C ILE A 126 -13.39 -12.76 8.71
N LYS A 127 -13.40 -11.91 7.66
CA LYS A 127 -13.98 -10.55 7.73
C LYS A 127 -15.42 -10.59 8.23
N LEU A 128 -16.25 -11.48 7.66
CA LEU A 128 -17.66 -11.58 8.03
C LEU A 128 -17.86 -12.00 9.49
N LEU A 129 -16.95 -12.83 10.04
CA LEU A 129 -16.98 -13.23 11.44
C LEU A 129 -16.44 -12.17 12.39
N LEU A 130 -15.44 -11.38 11.96
CA LEU A 130 -14.78 -10.38 12.81
C LEU A 130 -15.63 -9.12 12.98
N VAL A 131 -16.25 -8.60 11.91
CA VAL A 131 -16.97 -7.31 11.95
C VAL A 131 -18.04 -7.27 13.06
N PRO A 132 -18.90 -8.29 13.26
CA PRO A 132 -19.91 -8.27 14.32
C PRO A 132 -19.35 -8.31 15.75
N LEU A 133 -18.09 -8.70 15.93
CA LEU A 133 -17.43 -8.75 17.25
C LEU A 133 -16.82 -7.40 17.64
N LEU A 134 -16.72 -6.46 16.69
CA LEU A 134 -16.16 -5.13 16.92
C LEU A 134 -17.25 -4.15 17.33
N SER A 135 -16.85 -3.13 18.09
CA SER A 135 -17.71 -2.03 18.48
C SER A 135 -18.14 -1.21 17.27
N ASN A 136 -19.31 -0.59 17.38
CA ASN A 136 -19.82 0.31 16.35
C ASN A 136 -18.83 1.44 16.07
N GLU A 137 -18.63 1.75 14.79
CA GLU A 137 -17.67 2.74 14.31
C GLU A 137 -17.92 4.14 14.92
N GLN A 138 -19.17 4.52 15.14
CA GLN A 138 -19.54 5.82 15.73
C GLN A 138 -19.25 5.91 17.22
N ASP A 139 -19.47 4.82 17.96
CA ASP A 139 -19.15 4.76 19.39
C ASP A 139 -17.64 4.86 19.62
N LEU A 140 -16.85 4.25 18.72
CA LEU A 140 -15.40 4.33 18.76
C LEU A 140 -14.91 5.77 18.64
N LEU A 141 -15.56 6.64 17.85
CA LEU A 141 -15.17 8.04 17.69
C LEU A 141 -15.19 8.81 19.03
N GLN A 142 -16.04 8.41 19.97
CA GLN A 142 -16.18 9.05 21.29
C GLN A 142 -15.14 8.57 22.31
N LEU A 143 -14.47 7.45 22.05
CA LEU A 143 -13.48 6.90 22.98
C LEU A 143 -12.14 7.66 22.88
N PRO A 144 -11.44 7.86 24.02
CA PRO A 144 -10.06 8.32 24.00
C PRO A 144 -9.15 7.37 23.21
N PHE A 145 -8.16 7.93 22.50
CA PHE A 145 -7.22 7.17 21.67
C PHE A 145 -6.53 6.03 22.44
N TYR A 146 -6.17 6.28 23.69
CA TYR A 146 -5.42 5.36 24.56
C TYR A 146 -6.30 4.37 25.34
N SER A 147 -7.63 4.43 25.19
CA SER A 147 -8.52 3.48 25.86
C SER A 147 -8.23 2.05 25.37
N PRO A 148 -8.13 1.04 26.26
CA PRO A 148 -7.91 -0.36 25.85
C PRO A 148 -8.94 -0.84 24.83
N LEU A 149 -10.20 -0.40 24.95
CA LEU A 149 -11.26 -0.73 24.01
C LEU A 149 -11.03 -0.11 22.63
N SER A 150 -10.54 1.14 22.59
CA SER A 150 -10.17 1.83 21.34
C SER A 150 -8.99 1.13 20.66
N ILE A 151 -7.93 0.79 21.42
CA ILE A 151 -6.74 0.09 20.90
C ILE A 151 -7.13 -1.30 20.37
N GLY A 152 -7.90 -2.07 21.14
CA GLY A 152 -8.36 -3.41 20.76
C GLY A 152 -9.21 -3.39 19.49
N ASN A 153 -10.17 -2.47 19.39
CA ASN A 153 -10.97 -2.30 18.18
C ASN A 153 -10.14 -1.80 17.00
N THR A 154 -9.18 -0.90 17.21
CA THR A 154 -8.27 -0.44 16.15
C THR A 154 -7.50 -1.61 15.53
N LEU A 155 -6.98 -2.52 16.37
CA LEU A 155 -6.32 -3.74 15.91
C LEU A 155 -7.31 -4.69 15.22
N GLY A 156 -8.53 -4.81 15.74
CA GLY A 156 -9.61 -5.57 15.12
C GLY A 156 -9.99 -5.07 13.72
N TYR A 157 -10.19 -3.77 13.55
CA TYR A 157 -10.41 -3.15 12.24
C TYR A 157 -9.17 -3.25 11.34
N GLY A 158 -7.96 -3.25 11.92
CA GLY A 158 -6.73 -3.64 11.23
C GLY A 158 -6.80 -5.06 10.64
N ALA A 159 -7.34 -6.01 11.39
CA ALA A 159 -7.58 -7.37 10.92
C ALA A 159 -8.67 -7.46 9.84
N VAL A 160 -9.75 -6.69 9.98
CA VAL A 160 -10.77 -6.55 8.94
C VAL A 160 -10.18 -5.98 7.66
N LEU A 161 -9.39 -4.90 7.74
CA LEU A 161 -8.72 -4.29 6.58
C LEU A 161 -7.75 -5.27 5.89
N TYR A 162 -6.94 -5.99 6.67
CA TYR A 162 -6.08 -7.06 6.15
C TYR A 162 -6.89 -8.12 5.39
N CYS A 163 -8.06 -8.52 5.93
CA CYS A 163 -8.92 -9.50 5.28
C CYS A 163 -9.57 -8.96 4.00
N ILE A 164 -10.03 -7.70 3.98
CA ILE A 164 -10.62 -7.07 2.80
C ILE A 164 -9.58 -6.95 1.67
N VAL A 165 -8.44 -6.31 1.96
CA VAL A 165 -7.41 -6.09 0.93
C VAL A 165 -6.79 -7.43 0.52
N GLY A 166 -6.52 -8.31 1.49
CA GLY A 166 -5.92 -9.62 1.25
C GLY A 166 -6.84 -10.56 0.47
N SER A 167 -8.15 -10.55 0.71
CA SER A 167 -9.09 -11.42 -0.02
C SER A 167 -9.13 -11.11 -1.50
N VAL A 168 -9.32 -9.84 -1.85
CA VAL A 168 -9.37 -9.39 -3.25
C VAL A 168 -8.04 -9.63 -3.95
N THR A 169 -6.93 -9.23 -3.32
CA THR A 169 -5.61 -9.38 -3.96
C THR A 169 -5.16 -10.83 -4.10
N ASP A 170 -5.43 -11.71 -3.13
CA ASP A 170 -5.11 -13.13 -3.24
C ASP A 170 -5.93 -13.82 -4.34
N VAL A 171 -7.22 -13.48 -4.49
CA VAL A 171 -8.08 -14.04 -5.55
C VAL A 171 -7.61 -13.57 -6.93
N VAL A 172 -7.39 -12.27 -7.10
CA VAL A 172 -6.96 -11.69 -8.39
C VAL A 172 -5.59 -12.22 -8.80
N THR A 173 -4.61 -12.20 -7.89
CA THR A 173 -3.26 -12.68 -8.19
C THR A 173 -3.22 -14.21 -8.32
N GLY A 174 -4.02 -14.95 -7.56
CA GLY A 174 -4.16 -16.39 -7.69
C GLY A 174 -4.72 -16.81 -9.05
N LEU A 175 -5.76 -16.11 -9.53
CA LEU A 175 -6.33 -16.32 -10.87
C LEU A 175 -5.32 -15.99 -11.96
N ALA A 176 -4.67 -14.82 -11.89
CA ALA A 176 -3.64 -14.42 -12.85
C ALA A 176 -2.48 -15.44 -12.89
N GLN A 177 -2.04 -15.93 -11.73
CA GLN A 177 -1.02 -16.97 -11.62
C GLN A 177 -1.45 -18.30 -12.25
N ALA A 178 -2.70 -18.71 -12.06
CA ALA A 178 -3.25 -19.94 -12.65
C ALA A 178 -3.34 -19.87 -14.19
N ILE A 179 -3.63 -18.69 -14.75
CA ILE A 179 -3.75 -18.46 -16.19
C ILE A 179 -2.36 -18.27 -16.84
N MET A 180 -1.53 -17.38 -16.26
CA MET A 180 -0.28 -16.92 -16.86
C MET A 180 0.91 -17.84 -16.56
N ASN A 181 0.78 -18.76 -15.61
CA ASN A 181 1.87 -19.63 -15.14
C ASN A 181 3.11 -18.82 -14.69
N LYS A 182 2.88 -17.74 -13.95
CA LYS A 182 3.91 -16.90 -13.33
C LYS A 182 3.62 -16.80 -11.83
N ASP A 183 4.64 -17.01 -11.00
CA ASP A 183 4.48 -16.90 -9.55
C ASP A 183 4.42 -15.42 -9.16
N LEU A 184 3.22 -14.98 -8.78
CA LEU A 184 3.01 -13.61 -8.34
C LEU A 184 3.35 -13.48 -6.86
N MET A 185 3.85 -12.33 -6.44
CA MET A 185 4.14 -12.04 -5.05
C MET A 185 2.84 -11.89 -4.27
N GLU A 186 2.85 -12.35 -3.03
CA GLU A 186 1.76 -12.09 -2.08
C GLU A 186 1.83 -10.65 -1.59
N LEU A 187 0.69 -9.93 -1.57
CA LEU A 187 0.68 -8.54 -1.13
C LEU A 187 1.11 -8.40 0.34
N MET A 188 0.69 -9.34 1.18
CA MET A 188 0.95 -9.36 2.62
C MET A 188 1.60 -10.68 3.02
N ASP A 189 2.76 -10.64 3.66
CA ASP A 189 3.45 -11.81 4.20
C ASP A 189 3.35 -11.84 5.74
N ASN A 190 2.29 -12.48 6.22
CA ASN A 190 2.10 -12.78 7.65
C ASN A 190 2.40 -11.57 8.57
N PRO A 191 1.74 -10.42 8.37
CA PRO A 191 2.09 -9.16 9.05
C PRO A 191 1.96 -9.22 10.57
N TYR A 192 1.12 -10.11 11.11
CA TYR A 192 0.94 -10.32 12.56
C TYR A 192 2.17 -10.88 13.29
N PHE A 193 3.15 -11.39 12.54
CA PHE A 193 4.43 -11.86 13.08
C PHE A 193 5.54 -10.80 12.98
N ALA A 194 5.18 -9.55 12.71
CA ALA A 194 6.13 -8.44 12.73
C ALA A 194 6.59 -8.17 14.17
N TYR A 195 7.90 -8.21 14.38
CA TYR A 195 8.53 -7.92 15.67
C TYR A 195 9.11 -6.50 15.74
N SER A 196 9.00 -5.71 14.67
CA SER A 196 9.44 -4.33 14.59
C SER A 196 8.63 -3.58 13.54
N LEU A 197 8.57 -2.24 13.63
CA LEU A 197 7.89 -1.41 12.64
C LEU A 197 8.57 -1.51 11.28
N LYS A 198 9.90 -1.61 11.26
CA LYS A 198 10.65 -1.85 10.03
C LYS A 198 10.25 -3.18 9.37
N ASP A 199 10.12 -4.27 10.15
CA ASP A 199 9.71 -5.59 9.62
C ASP A 199 8.27 -5.55 9.10
N PHE A 200 7.37 -4.87 9.83
CA PHE A 200 5.99 -4.66 9.39
C PHE A 200 5.93 -3.93 8.04
N TRP A 201 6.44 -2.70 7.96
CA TRP A 201 6.27 -1.83 6.79
C TRP A 201 7.15 -2.18 5.59
N SER A 202 8.35 -2.74 5.81
CA SER A 202 9.31 -2.95 4.72
C SER A 202 9.26 -4.35 4.11
N ARG A 203 8.72 -5.33 4.85
CA ARG A 203 8.79 -6.75 4.46
C ARG A 203 7.44 -7.46 4.43
N ARG A 204 6.55 -7.15 5.36
CA ARG A 204 5.33 -7.94 5.57
C ARG A 204 4.06 -7.28 5.08
N TRP A 205 3.95 -5.96 5.21
CA TRP A 205 2.79 -5.19 4.79
C TRP A 205 3.01 -4.57 3.40
N ASN A 206 2.10 -4.84 2.46
CA ASN A 206 2.07 -4.29 1.10
C ASN A 206 3.43 -4.37 0.38
N ARG A 207 3.90 -5.60 0.19
CA ARG A 207 5.22 -5.92 -0.41
C ARG A 207 5.43 -5.28 -1.79
N ILE A 208 4.36 -5.14 -2.58
CA ILE A 208 4.42 -4.49 -3.90
C ILE A 208 4.80 -3.00 -3.75
N MET A 209 4.16 -2.28 -2.82
CA MET A 209 4.51 -0.88 -2.54
C MET A 209 5.89 -0.75 -1.93
N ALA A 210 6.26 -1.63 -1.00
CA ALA A 210 7.61 -1.64 -0.42
C ALA A 210 8.69 -1.83 -1.50
N ASN A 211 8.50 -2.78 -2.42
CA ASN A 211 9.41 -3.00 -3.55
C ASN A 211 9.48 -1.78 -4.49
N MET A 212 8.33 -1.16 -4.78
CA MET A 212 8.27 0.02 -5.63
C MET A 212 9.04 1.20 -5.01
N PHE A 213 8.74 1.55 -3.75
CA PHE A 213 9.43 2.64 -3.07
C PHE A 213 10.92 2.35 -2.86
N HIS A 214 11.28 1.10 -2.58
CA HIS A 214 12.69 0.71 -2.50
C HIS A 214 13.43 0.98 -3.82
N ARG A 215 12.82 0.66 -4.97
CA ARG A 215 13.43 0.95 -6.28
C ARG A 215 13.47 2.45 -6.60
N SER A 216 12.44 3.21 -6.23
CA SER A 216 12.32 4.63 -6.62
C SER A 216 13.07 5.58 -5.70
N VAL A 217 13.12 5.32 -4.39
CA VAL A 217 13.65 6.26 -3.39
C VAL A 217 15.02 5.83 -2.87
N PHE A 218 15.26 4.53 -2.74
CA PHE A 218 16.53 4.03 -2.20
C PHE A 218 17.54 3.83 -3.34
N ALA A 219 18.25 4.91 -3.66
CA ALA A 219 19.34 4.86 -4.63
C ALA A 219 20.50 3.99 -4.11
N PRO A 220 21.21 3.25 -4.99
CA PRO A 220 22.39 2.47 -4.62
C PRO A 220 23.37 3.28 -3.76
N THR A 221 23.91 2.64 -2.74
CA THR A 221 24.93 3.22 -1.89
C THR A 221 26.22 3.42 -2.69
N LYS A 222 26.79 4.64 -2.67
CA LYS A 222 28.11 4.88 -3.30
C LYS A 222 29.20 4.33 -2.37
N GLN A 223 30.24 3.72 -2.93
CA GLN A 223 31.33 3.09 -2.15
C GLN A 223 31.99 4.07 -1.16
N ASP A 224 32.05 5.37 -1.49
CA ASP A 224 32.74 6.37 -0.67
C ASP A 224 31.89 6.97 0.47
N GLN A 225 30.65 6.51 0.70
CA GLN A 225 29.80 7.08 1.75
C GLN A 225 30.20 6.56 3.14
N THR A 226 30.35 7.46 4.12
CA THR A 226 30.57 7.07 5.52
C THR A 226 29.32 6.36 6.10
N VAL A 227 29.48 5.61 7.20
CA VAL A 227 28.36 4.93 7.88
C VAL A 227 27.25 5.91 8.26
N GLU A 228 27.62 7.08 8.77
CA GLU A 228 26.69 8.13 9.17
C GLU A 228 25.93 8.71 7.97
N GLN A 229 26.62 9.02 6.88
CA GLN A 229 25.99 9.49 5.64
C GLN A 229 24.99 8.48 5.08
N ARG A 230 25.32 7.18 5.15
CA ARG A 230 24.40 6.11 4.74
C ARG A 230 23.17 6.04 5.63
N ARG A 231 23.36 6.12 6.96
CA ARG A 231 22.25 6.16 7.93
C ARG A 231 21.33 7.34 7.66
N TRP A 232 21.88 8.55 7.54
CA TRP A 232 21.12 9.76 7.23
C TRP A 232 20.34 9.64 5.91
N LYS A 233 21.00 9.21 4.82
CA LYS A 233 20.35 9.01 3.52
C LYS A 233 19.19 8.01 3.60
N ASN A 234 19.38 6.90 4.33
CA ASN A 234 18.34 5.87 4.51
C ASN A 234 17.18 6.40 5.35
N SER A 235 17.45 7.15 6.42
CA SER A 235 16.43 7.82 7.24
C SER A 235 15.60 8.81 6.41
N LEU A 236 16.26 9.66 5.61
CA LEU A 236 15.58 10.60 4.72
C LEU A 236 14.73 9.86 3.67
N SER A 237 15.27 8.78 3.08
CA SER A 237 14.55 7.96 2.10
C SER A 237 13.30 7.29 2.70
N ALA A 238 13.41 6.81 3.94
CA ALA A 238 12.28 6.27 4.67
C ALA A 238 11.22 7.35 4.93
N MET A 239 11.61 8.52 5.44
CA MET A 239 10.67 9.63 5.69
C MET A 239 9.96 10.09 4.42
N THR A 240 10.68 10.21 3.30
CA THR A 240 10.10 10.54 1.99
C THR A 240 9.10 9.48 1.55
N THR A 241 9.40 8.19 1.76
CA THR A 241 8.50 7.08 1.43
C THR A 241 7.20 7.17 2.25
N PHE A 242 7.31 7.39 3.55
CA PHE A 242 6.15 7.55 4.43
C PHE A 242 5.33 8.81 4.08
N ALA A 243 5.97 9.94 3.80
CA ALA A 243 5.28 11.15 3.36
C ALA A 243 4.52 10.95 2.04
N ALA A 244 5.15 10.31 1.05
CA ALA A 244 4.51 9.98 -0.22
C ALA A 244 3.33 9.02 -0.03
N SER A 245 3.45 8.03 0.85
CA SER A 245 2.34 7.15 1.24
C SER A 245 1.22 7.94 1.93
N GLY A 246 1.55 8.92 2.77
CA GLY A 246 0.59 9.84 3.39
C GLY A 246 -0.21 10.62 2.35
N VAL A 247 0.46 11.28 1.39
CA VAL A 247 -0.21 11.98 0.28
C VAL A 247 -1.13 11.04 -0.49
N PHE A 248 -0.64 9.85 -0.83
CA PHE A 248 -1.42 8.86 -1.56
C PHE A 248 -2.71 8.47 -0.81
N HIS A 249 -2.61 8.22 0.49
CA HIS A 249 -3.76 7.84 1.30
C HIS A 249 -4.71 9.00 1.59
N GLU A 250 -4.23 10.25 1.58
CA GLU A 250 -5.10 11.43 1.60
C GLU A 250 -5.87 11.56 0.28
N ILE A 251 -5.23 11.34 -0.88
CA ILE A 251 -5.91 11.31 -2.19
C ILE A 251 -6.96 10.19 -2.21
N LEU A 252 -6.62 9.00 -1.71
CA LEU A 252 -7.53 7.86 -1.59
C LEU A 252 -8.78 8.24 -0.76
N VAL A 253 -8.59 8.74 0.46
CA VAL A 253 -9.72 9.10 1.34
C VAL A 253 -10.52 10.27 0.80
N SER A 254 -9.84 11.29 0.26
CA SER A 254 -10.50 12.40 -0.43
C SER A 254 -11.32 11.90 -1.61
N SER A 255 -10.84 10.87 -2.31
CA SER A 255 -11.58 10.29 -3.42
C SER A 255 -12.83 9.52 -2.98
N LEU A 256 -12.74 8.80 -1.86
CA LEU A 256 -13.85 7.98 -1.37
C LEU A 256 -14.92 8.81 -0.67
N PHE A 257 -14.50 9.79 0.13
CA PHE A 257 -15.40 10.49 1.07
C PHE A 257 -15.53 11.99 0.80
N ARG A 258 -14.86 12.51 -0.24
CA ARG A 258 -14.90 13.93 -0.66
C ARG A 258 -14.44 14.91 0.42
N GLU A 259 -13.67 14.42 1.39
CA GLU A 259 -13.21 15.18 2.55
C GLU A 259 -11.81 14.75 2.95
N THR A 260 -10.96 15.71 3.33
CA THR A 260 -9.65 15.45 3.93
C THR A 260 -9.49 16.20 5.25
N HIS A 261 -8.83 15.49 6.17
CA HIS A 261 -8.53 15.94 7.53
C HIS A 261 -7.03 15.94 7.82
N GLY A 262 -6.18 15.43 6.91
CA GLY A 262 -4.73 15.29 7.15
C GLY A 262 -4.35 14.14 8.09
N GLU A 263 -5.31 13.30 8.49
CA GLU A 263 -5.11 12.22 9.46
C GLU A 263 -4.25 11.08 8.90
N HIS A 264 -4.38 10.76 7.60
CA HIS A 264 -3.53 9.77 6.95
C HIS A 264 -2.11 10.30 6.80
N MET A 265 -1.95 11.58 6.44
CA MET A 265 -0.63 12.21 6.45
C MET A 265 0.01 12.13 7.84
N ALA A 266 -0.72 12.50 8.89
CA ALA A 266 -0.23 12.43 10.27
C ALA A 266 0.14 10.99 10.67
N PHE A 267 -0.71 10.01 10.34
CA PHE A 267 -0.45 8.60 10.59
C PHE A 267 0.87 8.13 9.96
N PHE A 268 1.06 8.34 8.65
CA PHE A 268 2.25 7.85 7.96
C PHE A 268 3.52 8.59 8.40
N LEU A 269 3.46 9.90 8.66
CA LEU A 269 4.62 10.62 9.20
C LEU A 269 5.02 10.12 10.58
N LEU A 270 4.05 9.85 11.46
CA LEU A 270 4.29 9.29 12.79
C LEU A 270 4.91 7.88 12.70
N GLN A 271 4.40 7.03 11.79
CA GLN A 271 4.97 5.71 11.52
C GLN A 271 6.40 5.79 10.95
N GLY A 272 6.67 6.76 10.07
CA GLY A 272 7.99 6.99 9.52
C GLY A 272 9.00 7.40 10.58
N LEU A 273 8.65 8.36 11.43
CA LEU A 273 9.50 8.80 12.53
C LEU A 273 9.80 7.64 13.49
N ALA A 274 8.78 6.88 13.88
CA ALA A 274 8.94 5.72 14.76
C ALA A 274 9.81 4.62 14.14
N THR A 275 9.62 4.32 12.85
CA THR A 275 10.44 3.33 12.12
C THR A 275 11.89 3.80 12.01
N VAL A 276 12.14 5.08 11.73
CA VAL A 276 13.49 5.63 11.66
C VAL A 276 14.17 5.60 13.02
N ALA A 277 13.48 6.02 14.08
CA ALA A 277 13.99 5.96 15.44
C ALA A 277 14.31 4.52 15.86
N GLU A 278 13.40 3.57 15.61
CA GLU A 278 13.62 2.14 15.87
C GLU A 278 14.88 1.62 15.17
N VAL A 279 15.07 1.93 13.88
CA VAL A 279 16.25 1.51 13.12
C VAL A 279 17.54 2.17 13.62
N GLN A 280 17.48 3.42 14.08
CA GLN A 280 18.63 4.12 14.65
C GLN A 280 19.03 3.54 16.01
N CYS A 281 18.06 3.18 16.85
CA CYS A 281 18.28 2.63 18.19
C CYS A 281 18.67 1.14 18.17
N LEU A 282 17.94 0.31 17.42
CA LEU A 282 18.07 -1.15 17.43
C LEU A 282 18.94 -1.70 16.29
N GLY A 283 19.21 -0.87 15.27
CA GLY A 283 19.94 -1.24 14.07
C GLY A 283 19.05 -1.85 13.00
N SER A 284 19.52 -1.78 11.75
CA SER A 284 18.76 -2.23 10.58
C SER A 284 18.59 -3.75 10.49
N HIS A 285 19.39 -4.54 11.21
CA HIS A 285 19.35 -6.00 11.21
C HIS A 285 18.83 -6.58 12.53
N TYR A 286 18.10 -5.78 13.31
CA TYR A 286 17.48 -6.24 14.55
C TYR A 286 16.63 -7.49 14.32
N ALA A 287 16.89 -8.53 15.12
CA ALA A 287 16.26 -9.85 15.03
C ALA A 287 16.14 -10.46 16.44
N PRO A 288 15.08 -10.10 17.20
CA PRO A 288 14.90 -10.56 18.57
C PRO A 288 14.55 -12.05 18.62
N LYS A 289 14.91 -12.70 19.73
CA LYS A 289 14.67 -14.14 19.98
C LYS A 289 13.97 -14.36 21.31
N GLY A 290 13.30 -15.50 21.45
CA GLY A 290 12.64 -15.91 22.70
C GLY A 290 11.66 -14.87 23.21
N ILE A 291 11.75 -14.51 24.50
CA ILE A 291 10.85 -13.53 25.13
C ILE A 291 10.95 -12.14 24.51
N GLN A 292 12.15 -11.72 24.06
CA GLN A 292 12.32 -10.42 23.40
C GLN A 292 11.50 -10.34 22.12
N HIS A 293 11.35 -11.45 21.40
CA HIS A 293 10.53 -11.48 20.19
C HIS A 293 9.06 -11.17 20.50
N VAL A 294 8.54 -11.79 21.57
CA VAL A 294 7.16 -11.57 22.04
C VAL A 294 6.98 -10.13 22.50
N LEU A 295 7.93 -9.59 23.26
CA LEU A 295 7.89 -8.20 23.73
C LEU A 295 7.93 -7.21 22.56
N SER A 296 8.84 -7.38 21.61
CA SER A 296 8.96 -6.48 20.47
C SER A 296 7.75 -6.56 19.53
N THR A 297 7.19 -7.76 19.33
CA THR A 297 5.92 -7.95 18.62
C THR A 297 4.78 -7.22 19.34
N SER A 298 4.64 -7.43 20.65
CA SER A 298 3.59 -6.79 21.46
C SER A 298 3.71 -5.26 21.42
N SER A 299 4.92 -4.73 21.57
CA SER A 299 5.18 -3.28 21.46
C SER A 299 4.87 -2.73 20.07
N THR A 300 5.22 -3.47 19.01
CA THR A 300 4.90 -3.10 17.62
C THR A 300 3.39 -2.99 17.42
N PHE A 301 2.62 -3.99 17.87
CA PHE A 301 1.17 -3.99 17.74
C PHE A 301 0.48 -3.01 18.68
N LEU A 302 1.02 -2.75 19.87
CA LEU A 302 0.52 -1.69 20.73
C LEU A 302 0.68 -0.33 20.05
N TRP A 303 1.85 -0.06 19.46
CA TRP A 303 2.09 1.17 18.69
C TRP A 303 1.13 1.31 17.51
N LEU A 304 0.95 0.25 16.72
CA LEU A 304 0.00 0.22 15.60
C LEU A 304 -1.45 0.39 16.08
N GLY A 305 -1.82 -0.17 17.23
CA GLY A 305 -3.16 -0.04 17.80
C GLY A 305 -3.45 1.37 18.33
N VAL A 306 -2.48 2.02 18.96
CA VAL A 306 -2.62 3.40 19.45
C VAL A 306 -2.69 4.40 18.29
N THR A 307 -1.75 4.28 17.35
CA THR A 307 -1.61 5.27 16.25
C THR A 307 -2.52 4.96 15.06
N GLY A 308 -2.89 3.70 14.85
CA GLY A 308 -3.73 3.23 13.74
C GLY A 308 -5.11 3.85 13.73
N ARG A 309 -5.59 4.37 14.85
CA ARG A 309 -6.82 5.14 14.91
C ARG A 309 -6.81 6.32 13.93
N LEU A 310 -5.69 7.01 13.76
CA LEU A 310 -5.55 8.09 12.75
C LEU A 310 -5.83 7.58 11.33
N PHE A 311 -5.50 6.32 11.04
CA PHE A 311 -5.80 5.69 9.76
C PHE A 311 -7.29 5.32 9.65
N PHE A 312 -7.94 4.90 10.72
CA PHE A 312 -9.33 4.45 10.66
C PHE A 312 -10.38 5.57 10.82
N LEU A 313 -10.02 6.73 11.37
CA LEU A 313 -10.94 7.84 11.60
C LEU A 313 -11.78 8.25 10.37
N PRO A 314 -11.22 8.40 9.15
CA PRO A 314 -12.03 8.73 7.99
C PRO A 314 -13.07 7.66 7.63
N PHE A 315 -12.70 6.39 7.79
CA PHE A 315 -13.56 5.25 7.50
C PHE A 315 -14.67 5.11 8.53
N TRP A 316 -14.34 5.26 9.82
CA TRP A 316 -15.31 5.15 10.91
C TRP A 316 -16.37 6.24 10.87
N ARG A 317 -15.99 7.49 10.50
CA ARG A 317 -16.95 8.58 10.28
C ARG A 317 -17.97 8.26 9.18
N ARG A 318 -17.66 7.33 8.28
CA ARG A 318 -18.51 6.92 7.15
C ARG A 318 -19.05 5.51 7.26
N THR A 319 -18.89 4.87 8.43
CA THR A 319 -19.32 3.50 8.71
C THR A 319 -18.94 2.51 7.59
N PHE A 320 -17.72 2.66 7.07
CA PHE A 320 -17.31 2.01 5.82
C PHE A 320 -17.22 0.48 5.95
N PHE A 321 -16.86 -0.03 7.13
CA PHE A 321 -16.66 -1.46 7.35
C PHE A 321 -17.96 -2.23 7.60
N SER A 322 -19.03 -1.49 7.93
CA SER A 322 -20.39 -1.99 8.13
C SER A 322 -21.16 -2.17 6.81
N LEU A 323 -20.56 -1.81 5.67
CA LEU A 323 -21.07 -2.03 4.31
C LEU A 323 -20.83 -3.46 3.81
#